data_AF-A0A0K8UJL6-F1
#
_entry.id   AF-A0A0K8UJL6-F1
#
_cell.length_a   1.000
_cell.length_b   1.000
_cell.length_c   1.000
_cell.angle_alpha   90.00
_cell.angle_beta   90.00
_cell.angle_gamma   90.00
#
_symmetry.space_group_name_H-M   'P 1'
#
loop_
_entity.id
_entity.type
_entity.pdbx_description
1 polymer ?
#
loop_
_entity_poly.entity_id
_entity_poly.type
_entity_poly.pdbx_seq_one_letter_code
_entity_poly.pdbx_strand_id
1 'polypeptide(L)'
;MSSGTFVDRIDPFAKRSLKKKSKKSQGSSRYRNSQDVELQQLPPLKADCSSLEQEELFIRKLRQCCVSFDFMDPVTDLKGKEIKRAALNDLSNYITHGRGVLTEPVYPEIIRMISCNLFRTLPPSENPDFDPEEDDPTLEASWPHLQLVYEVFLRFLESQDFQATIGKRVIDQKFVLQLLELFDSEDPRERDFLKTVLHRIYGKFLGLRAFIRKQINNIFLRFIYETEHFNGVGELLEILGSIING
;
A
#
# COMPACT_ATOMS: atom_id res chain seq x y z
N MET A 1 32.70 -66.22 10.94
CA MET A 1 33.18 -64.84 11.08
C MET A 1 32.04 -63.90 10.73
N SER A 2 31.60 -63.11 11.72
CA SER A 2 30.83 -61.86 11.67
C SER A 2 29.64 -61.73 10.70
N SER A 3 28.45 -62.00 11.24
CA SER A 3 27.16 -61.45 10.83
C SER A 3 27.09 -59.94 11.09
N GLY A 4 26.66 -59.18 10.09
CA GLY A 4 26.45 -57.74 10.19
C GLY A 4 25.12 -57.37 10.84
N THR A 5 25.15 -56.30 11.65
CA THR A 5 24.01 -55.43 11.95
C THR A 5 24.57 -54.04 12.25
N PHE A 6 24.48 -53.13 11.28
CA PHE A 6 24.69 -51.70 11.48
C PHE A 6 23.38 -51.13 12.05
N VAL A 7 23.39 -50.75 13.32
CA VAL A 7 22.23 -50.13 13.97
C VAL A 7 22.41 -48.62 13.85
N ASP A 8 21.67 -48.01 12.94
CA ASP A 8 21.64 -46.55 12.77
C ASP A 8 20.88 -45.94 13.95
N ARG A 9 21.61 -45.38 14.91
CA ARG A 9 21.05 -44.67 16.06
C ARG A 9 20.61 -43.28 15.61
N ILE A 10 19.40 -43.18 15.06
CA ILE A 10 18.75 -41.88 14.87
C ILE A 10 18.27 -41.40 16.25
N ASP A 11 18.96 -40.38 16.75
CA ASP A 11 18.62 -39.66 17.98
C ASP A 11 17.34 -38.82 17.78
N PRO A 12 16.23 -39.09 18.51
CA PRO A 12 14.98 -38.35 18.38
C PRO A 12 15.05 -36.89 18.82
N PHE A 13 16.16 -36.46 19.45
CA PHE A 13 16.34 -35.12 20.01
C PHE A 13 17.40 -34.28 19.29
N ALA A 14 17.92 -34.75 18.15
CA ALA A 14 18.79 -33.94 17.31
C ALA A 14 17.98 -32.80 16.66
N LYS A 15 17.85 -31.68 17.37
CA LYS A 15 17.40 -30.39 16.83
C LYS A 15 18.39 -29.95 15.74
N ARG A 16 18.22 -30.46 14.52
CA ARG A 16 18.68 -29.78 13.33
C ARG A 16 17.88 -28.49 13.27
N SER A 17 18.47 -27.41 13.76
CA SER A 17 18.06 -26.06 13.40
C SER A 17 18.12 -25.98 11.88
N LEU A 18 16.96 -26.17 11.24
CA LEU A 18 16.76 -25.80 9.86
C LEU A 18 17.05 -24.30 9.84
N LYS A 19 18.16 -23.90 9.21
CA LYS A 19 18.43 -22.49 8.94
C LYS A 19 17.19 -21.94 8.23
N LYS A 20 16.39 -21.14 8.96
CA LYS A 20 15.20 -20.47 8.44
C LYS A 20 15.67 -19.66 7.24
N LYS A 21 15.23 -20.06 6.05
CA LYS A 21 15.58 -19.39 4.80
C LYS A 21 14.95 -18.00 4.90
N SER A 22 15.74 -16.93 4.86
CA SER A 22 15.20 -15.57 4.86
C SER A 22 14.19 -15.45 3.70
N LYS A 23 12.91 -15.21 4.03
CA LYS A 23 11.85 -15.05 3.03
C LYS A 23 12.23 -13.85 2.12
N LYS A 24 12.16 -14.06 0.81
CA LYS A 24 12.50 -13.04 -0.18
C LYS A 24 11.37 -12.01 -0.24
N SER A 25 11.72 -10.73 -0.41
CA SER A 25 10.74 -9.68 -0.71
C SER A 25 9.94 -10.09 -1.95
N GLN A 26 8.62 -9.99 -1.87
CA GLN A 26 7.74 -10.31 -2.99
C GLN A 26 7.49 -9.06 -3.83
N GLY A 27 7.38 -9.28 -5.14
CA GLY A 27 7.10 -8.23 -6.12
C GLY A 27 5.65 -8.33 -6.56
N SER A 28 4.96 -7.21 -6.64
CA SER A 28 3.58 -7.22 -7.13
C SER A 28 3.51 -7.38 -8.65
N SER A 29 2.54 -8.17 -9.11
CA SER A 29 2.36 -8.63 -10.51
C SER A 29 2.13 -7.53 -11.58
N ARG A 30 2.30 -6.26 -11.22
CA ARG A 30 2.02 -5.09 -12.06
C ARG A 30 3.24 -4.49 -12.76
N TYR A 31 4.41 -5.13 -12.72
CA TYR A 31 5.55 -4.74 -13.56
C TYR A 31 5.27 -5.07 -15.04
N ARG A 32 4.23 -4.47 -15.62
CA ARG A 32 4.17 -4.28 -17.07
C ARG A 32 5.28 -3.30 -17.39
N ASN A 33 6.19 -3.73 -18.27
CA ASN A 33 7.22 -2.90 -18.90
C ASN A 33 6.57 -1.64 -19.47
N SER A 34 6.46 -0.57 -18.67
CA SER A 34 6.41 0.77 -19.23
C SER A 34 7.76 0.92 -19.90
N GLN A 35 7.73 0.96 -21.24
CA GLN A 35 8.83 1.38 -22.12
C GLN A 35 9.77 2.32 -21.36
N ASP A 36 11.08 2.12 -21.41
CA ASP A 36 12.12 2.93 -20.74
C ASP A 36 11.79 4.44 -20.73
N VAL A 37 10.95 4.89 -19.77
CA VAL A 37 10.61 6.30 -19.64
C VAL A 37 11.64 6.86 -18.69
N GLU A 38 12.73 7.36 -19.27
CA GLU A 38 13.74 8.06 -18.47
C GLU A 38 13.08 9.28 -17.83
N LEU A 39 12.83 9.21 -16.52
CA LEU A 39 12.23 10.30 -15.79
C LEU A 39 13.17 11.51 -15.79
N GLN A 40 12.66 12.66 -16.17
CA GLN A 40 13.36 13.93 -16.03
C GLN A 40 12.96 14.59 -14.70
N GLN A 41 13.93 15.07 -13.93
CA GLN A 41 13.66 15.73 -12.66
C GLN A 41 12.92 17.05 -12.90
N LEU A 42 11.69 17.15 -12.41
CA LEU A 42 10.88 18.37 -12.49
C LEU A 42 11.30 19.40 -11.41
N PRO A 43 11.15 20.71 -11.69
CA PRO A 43 11.45 21.77 -10.72
C PRO A 43 10.71 21.60 -9.39
N PRO A 44 11.25 22.05 -8.25
CA PRO A 44 10.57 21.98 -6.96
C PRO A 44 9.29 22.83 -6.95
N LEU A 45 8.26 22.39 -6.23
CA LEU A 45 6.96 23.08 -6.18
C LEU A 45 7.01 24.47 -5.51
N LYS A 46 8.06 24.75 -4.73
CA LYS A 46 8.31 26.06 -4.07
C LYS A 46 9.04 27.07 -4.97
N ALA A 47 8.65 27.18 -6.24
CA ALA A 47 9.19 28.20 -7.13
C ALA A 47 8.32 29.48 -7.09
N ASP A 48 8.95 30.64 -7.26
CA ASP A 48 8.32 31.96 -7.40
C ASP A 48 7.53 32.04 -8.72
N CYS A 49 6.45 31.29 -8.82
CA CYS A 49 5.58 31.19 -9.99
C CYS A 49 4.14 31.56 -9.64
N SER A 50 3.32 31.85 -10.64
CA SER A 50 1.89 32.10 -10.44
C SER A 50 1.17 30.85 -9.90
N SER A 51 0.02 31.04 -9.26
CA SER A 51 -0.79 29.93 -8.71
C SER A 51 -1.20 28.90 -9.77
N LEU A 52 -1.46 29.34 -11.00
CA LEU A 52 -1.82 28.47 -12.12
C LEU A 52 -0.64 27.61 -12.59
N GLU A 53 0.55 28.21 -12.72
CA GLU A 53 1.77 27.47 -13.10
C GLU A 53 2.16 26.45 -12.03
N GLN A 54 1.96 26.79 -10.74
CA GLN A 54 2.18 25.87 -9.64
C GLN A 54 1.20 24.69 -9.67
N GLU A 55 -0.08 24.92 -9.95
CA GLU A 55 -1.08 23.85 -10.11
C GLU A 55 -0.70 22.93 -11.28
N GLU A 56 -0.31 23.49 -12.44
CA GLU A 56 0.09 22.70 -13.59
C GLU A 56 1.36 21.87 -13.31
N LEU A 57 2.36 22.46 -12.64
CA LEU A 57 3.56 21.74 -12.21
C LEU A 57 3.22 20.60 -11.23
N PHE A 58 2.29 20.84 -10.31
CA PHE A 58 1.80 19.84 -9.37
C PHE A 58 1.14 18.66 -10.09
N ILE A 59 0.25 18.94 -11.04
CA ILE A 59 -0.40 17.91 -11.87
C ILE A 59 0.64 17.13 -12.68
N ARG A 60 1.63 17.80 -13.25
CA ARG A 60 2.73 17.14 -13.99
C ARG A 60 3.54 16.20 -13.11
N LYS A 61 3.84 16.60 -11.87
CA LYS A 61 4.52 15.72 -10.89
C LYS A 61 3.66 14.52 -10.50
N LEU A 62 2.36 14.71 -10.27
CA LEU A 62 1.44 13.59 -9.99
C LEU A 62 1.42 12.58 -11.14
N ARG A 63 1.37 13.06 -12.38
CA ARG A 63 1.46 12.23 -13.59
C ARG A 63 2.79 11.48 -13.68
N GLN A 64 3.90 12.13 -13.36
CA GLN A 64 5.21 11.50 -13.33
C GLN A 64 5.30 10.36 -12.30
N CYS A 65 4.72 10.55 -11.11
CA CYS A 65 4.70 9.53 -10.06
C CYS A 65 3.83 8.31 -10.38
N CYS A 66 3.10 8.31 -11.50
CA CYS A 66 2.33 7.13 -11.96
C CYS A 66 3.20 6.06 -12.62
N VAL A 67 4.45 6.38 -12.99
CA VAL A 67 5.39 5.41 -13.55
C VAL A 67 5.82 4.42 -12.47
N SER A 68 5.61 3.13 -12.70
CA SER A 68 6.03 2.04 -11.82
C SER A 68 7.47 1.64 -12.09
N PHE A 69 8.19 1.27 -11.04
CA PHE A 69 9.56 0.74 -11.12
C PHE A 69 9.59 -0.66 -10.52
N ASP A 70 10.44 -1.53 -11.07
CA ASP A 70 10.69 -2.83 -10.48
C ASP A 70 11.71 -2.73 -9.35
N PHE A 71 11.32 -3.18 -8.15
CA PHE A 71 12.18 -3.22 -6.96
C PHE A 71 12.77 -4.60 -6.68
N MET A 72 12.43 -5.62 -7.46
CA MET A 72 13.02 -6.96 -7.34
C MET A 72 14.49 -6.97 -7.77
N ASP A 73 14.87 -6.12 -8.72
CA ASP A 73 16.26 -5.76 -8.98
C ASP A 73 16.56 -4.39 -8.34
N PRO A 74 17.40 -4.32 -7.28
CA PRO A 74 17.70 -3.06 -6.60
C PRO A 74 18.59 -2.14 -7.44
N VAL A 75 19.26 -2.62 -8.48
CA VAL A 75 20.28 -1.87 -9.24
C VAL A 75 19.71 -1.26 -10.53
N THR A 76 18.57 -1.75 -11.02
CA THR A 76 17.87 -1.16 -12.17
C THR A 76 17.24 0.18 -11.82
N ASP A 77 17.23 1.10 -12.80
CA ASP A 77 16.53 2.38 -12.73
C ASP A 77 16.79 3.23 -11.48
N LEU A 78 17.97 3.13 -10.85
CA LEU A 78 18.31 3.86 -9.62
C LEU A 78 18.01 5.36 -9.73
N LYS A 79 18.35 5.96 -10.87
CA LYS A 79 18.06 7.38 -11.17
C LYS A 79 16.56 7.66 -11.20
N GLY A 80 15.77 6.83 -11.90
CA GLY A 80 14.32 6.97 -11.99
C GLY A 80 13.63 6.76 -10.63
N LYS A 81 14.07 5.75 -9.87
CA LYS A 81 13.62 5.47 -8.51
C LYS A 81 13.86 6.65 -7.58
N GLU A 82 15.03 7.27 -7.64
CA GLU A 82 15.35 8.43 -6.80
C GLU A 82 14.55 9.68 -7.22
N ILE A 83 14.39 9.92 -8.53
CA ILE A 83 13.58 11.04 -9.03
C ILE A 83 12.13 10.91 -8.54
N LYS A 84 11.53 9.72 -8.64
CA LYS A 84 10.18 9.49 -8.13
C LYS A 84 10.10 9.63 -6.62
N ARG A 85 11.09 9.13 -5.87
CA ARG A 85 11.17 9.30 -4.41
C ARG A 85 11.19 10.78 -4.01
N ALA A 86 12.04 11.57 -4.66
CA ALA A 86 12.14 13.01 -4.44
C ALA A 86 10.82 13.73 -4.81
N ALA A 87 10.21 13.36 -5.94
CA ALA A 87 8.93 13.93 -6.37
C ALA A 87 7.79 13.62 -5.38
N LEU A 88 7.66 12.39 -4.88
CA LEU A 88 6.66 12.02 -3.87
C LEU A 88 6.85 12.79 -2.55
N ASN A 89 8.09 12.98 -2.11
CA ASN A 89 8.40 13.81 -0.93
C ASN A 89 8.00 15.28 -1.15
N ASP A 90 8.30 15.84 -2.32
CA ASP A 90 7.93 17.21 -2.67
C ASP A 90 6.40 17.38 -2.70
N LEU A 91 5.67 16.41 -3.28
CA LEU A 91 4.20 16.37 -3.29
C LEU A 91 3.63 16.33 -1.86
N SER A 92 4.14 15.45 -1.00
CA SER A 92 3.71 15.34 0.40
C SER A 92 3.93 16.64 1.17
N ASN A 93 5.11 17.24 1.01
CA ASN A 93 5.44 18.51 1.64
C ASN A 93 4.56 19.67 1.14
N TYR A 94 4.27 19.71 -0.16
CA TYR A 94 3.42 20.74 -0.76
C TYR A 94 1.97 20.64 -0.29
N ILE A 95 1.40 19.43 -0.21
CA ILE A 95 0.04 19.22 0.34
C ILE A 95 -0.02 19.62 1.83
N THR A 96 1.05 19.32 2.59
CA THR A 96 1.08 19.58 4.04
C THR A 96 1.21 21.06 4.39
N HIS A 97 2.04 21.81 3.65
CA HIS A 97 2.38 23.20 3.99
C HIS A 97 1.75 24.24 3.06
N GLY A 98 1.32 23.83 1.86
CA GLY A 98 0.66 24.71 0.90
C GLY A 98 -0.77 25.02 1.33
N ARG A 99 -1.27 26.20 0.95
CA ARG A 99 -2.67 26.60 1.15
C ARG A 99 -3.36 26.68 -0.20
N GLY A 100 -4.61 26.22 -0.29
CA GLY A 100 -5.39 26.25 -1.53
C GLY A 100 -4.86 25.29 -2.60
N VAL A 101 -4.07 24.28 -2.21
CA VAL A 101 -3.47 23.30 -3.13
C VAL A 101 -4.51 22.35 -3.72
N LEU A 102 -5.56 22.04 -2.95
CA LEU A 102 -6.57 21.06 -3.34
C LEU A 102 -7.71 21.69 -4.14
N THR A 103 -7.41 22.07 -5.37
CA THR A 103 -8.41 22.57 -6.33
C THR A 103 -9.18 21.40 -6.99
N GLU A 104 -10.36 21.67 -7.55
CA GLU A 104 -11.20 20.64 -8.19
C GLU A 104 -10.47 19.77 -9.26
N PRO A 105 -9.65 20.31 -10.19
CA PRO A 105 -8.94 19.49 -11.18
C PRO A 105 -7.85 18.59 -10.58
N VAL A 106 -7.37 18.90 -9.37
CA VAL A 106 -6.27 18.18 -8.71
C VAL A 106 -6.74 16.86 -8.09
N TYR A 107 -7.97 16.78 -7.58
CA TYR A 107 -8.54 15.57 -6.96
C TYR A 107 -8.41 14.30 -7.82
N PRO A 108 -8.86 14.29 -9.10
CA PRO A 108 -8.74 13.10 -9.92
C PRO A 108 -7.28 12.70 -10.19
N GLU A 109 -6.36 13.65 -10.29
CA GLU A 109 -4.94 13.35 -10.54
C GLU A 109 -4.25 12.73 -9.32
N ILE A 110 -4.57 13.20 -8.11
CA ILE A 110 -4.09 12.60 -6.86
C ILE A 110 -4.61 11.16 -6.75
N ILE A 111 -5.92 10.96 -6.91
CA ILE A 111 -6.54 9.63 -6.82
C ILE A 111 -6.02 8.69 -7.90
N ARG A 112 -5.78 9.17 -9.12
CA ARG A 112 -5.17 8.37 -10.19
C ARG A 112 -3.75 7.96 -9.82
N MET A 113 -2.93 8.87 -9.32
CA MET A 113 -1.56 8.57 -8.87
C MET A 113 -1.55 7.52 -7.76
N ILE A 114 -2.43 7.65 -6.77
CA ILE A 114 -2.59 6.66 -5.68
C ILE A 114 -3.02 5.31 -6.24
N SER A 115 -4.06 5.28 -7.09
CA SER A 115 -4.63 4.04 -7.65
C SER A 115 -3.63 3.28 -8.53
N CYS A 116 -2.78 3.98 -9.29
CA CYS A 116 -1.74 3.37 -10.11
C CYS A 116 -0.65 2.70 -9.28
N ASN A 117 -0.34 3.25 -8.09
CA ASN A 117 0.72 2.75 -7.23
C ASN A 117 0.24 1.69 -6.22
N LEU A 118 -0.93 1.87 -5.61
CA LEU A 118 -1.40 1.01 -4.53
C LEU A 118 -2.13 -0.24 -5.02
N PHE A 119 -3.14 -0.08 -5.89
CA PHE A 119 -4.05 -1.16 -6.23
C PHE A 119 -3.36 -2.19 -7.12
N ARG A 120 -3.03 -3.34 -6.56
CA ARG A 120 -2.33 -4.42 -7.26
C ARG A 120 -2.85 -5.76 -6.75
N THR A 121 -2.69 -6.80 -7.55
CA THR A 121 -2.94 -8.14 -7.06
C THR A 121 -1.80 -8.50 -6.12
N LEU A 122 -2.14 -8.80 -4.87
CA LEU A 122 -1.19 -9.26 -3.88
C LEU A 122 -0.56 -10.59 -4.35
N PRO A 123 0.74 -10.81 -4.09
CA PRO A 123 1.38 -12.07 -4.41
C PRO A 123 0.66 -13.23 -3.68
N PRO A 124 0.56 -14.42 -4.29
CA PRO A 124 -0.02 -15.56 -3.61
C PRO A 124 0.80 -15.86 -2.34
N SER A 125 0.12 -16.21 -1.24
CA SER A 125 0.84 -16.66 -0.05
C SER A 125 1.58 -17.96 -0.39
N GLU A 126 2.90 -17.94 -0.29
CA GLU A 126 3.75 -19.09 -0.64
C GLU A 126 3.79 -20.15 0.48
N ASN A 127 3.21 -19.86 1.66
CA ASN A 127 3.28 -20.74 2.82
C ASN A 127 1.87 -21.09 3.37
N PRO A 128 1.29 -22.25 2.99
CA PRO A 128 -0.01 -22.68 3.51
C PRO A 128 0.02 -23.01 5.01
N ASP A 129 1.19 -23.29 5.59
CA ASP A 129 1.39 -23.52 7.04
C ASP A 129 1.95 -22.27 7.74
N PHE A 130 1.71 -21.07 7.20
CA PHE A 130 2.17 -19.83 7.82
C PHE A 130 1.52 -19.66 9.19
N ASP A 131 2.34 -19.64 10.23
CA ASP A 131 1.92 -19.26 11.58
C ASP A 131 2.17 -17.76 11.78
N PRO A 132 1.11 -16.92 11.88
CA PRO A 132 1.26 -15.49 12.07
C PRO A 132 2.00 -15.10 13.36
N GLU A 133 2.10 -15.98 14.35
CA GLU A 133 2.82 -15.74 15.60
C GLU A 133 4.30 -16.13 15.52
N GLU A 134 4.66 -17.14 14.71
CA GLU A 134 6.03 -17.67 14.64
C GLU A 134 6.83 -17.26 13.40
N ASP A 135 6.15 -16.87 12.32
CA ASP A 135 6.78 -16.58 11.04
C ASP A 135 7.00 -15.09 10.77
N ASP A 136 8.19 -14.78 10.25
CA ASP A 136 8.51 -13.44 9.78
C ASP A 136 7.59 -13.07 8.60
N PRO A 137 7.00 -11.86 8.60
CA PRO A 137 6.15 -11.40 7.53
C PRO A 137 6.97 -11.13 6.27
N THR A 138 6.37 -11.37 5.11
CA THR A 138 6.97 -10.98 3.84
C THR A 138 6.85 -9.46 3.67
N LEU A 139 8.01 -8.81 3.49
CA LEU A 139 8.06 -7.37 3.26
C LEU A 139 7.92 -7.04 1.77
N GLU A 140 7.19 -5.97 1.47
CA GLU A 140 7.01 -5.49 0.09
C GLU A 140 8.28 -4.79 -0.42
N ALA A 141 8.79 -5.23 -1.59
CA ALA A 141 10.03 -4.71 -2.17
C ALA A 141 9.90 -3.22 -2.55
N SER A 142 8.72 -2.80 -3.02
CA SER A 142 8.44 -1.43 -3.46
C SER A 142 8.15 -0.45 -2.31
N TRP A 143 8.33 -0.89 -1.06
CA TRP A 143 8.02 -0.11 0.15
C TRP A 143 8.59 1.32 0.15
N PRO A 144 9.85 1.60 -0.30
CA PRO A 144 10.40 2.96 -0.32
C PRO A 144 9.56 3.97 -1.12
N HIS A 145 8.82 3.51 -2.14
CA HIS A 145 7.86 4.35 -2.86
C HIS A 145 6.46 4.26 -2.27
N LEU A 146 6.00 3.06 -1.92
CA LEU A 146 4.64 2.86 -1.40
C LEU A 146 4.39 3.62 -0.11
N GLN A 147 5.36 3.64 0.81
CA GLN A 147 5.27 4.42 2.04
C GLN A 147 4.95 5.89 1.73
N LEU A 148 5.68 6.50 0.78
CA LEU A 148 5.46 7.89 0.41
C LEU A 148 4.11 8.12 -0.28
N VAL A 149 3.63 7.14 -1.05
CA VAL A 149 2.28 7.20 -1.66
C VAL A 149 1.20 7.18 -0.58
N TYR A 150 1.33 6.32 0.44
CA TYR A 150 0.42 6.29 1.58
C TYR A 150 0.48 7.58 2.41
N GLU A 151 1.67 8.14 2.62
CA GLU A 151 1.84 9.43 3.28
C GLU A 151 1.14 10.55 2.50
N VAL A 152 1.33 10.63 1.17
CA VAL A 152 0.61 11.59 0.31
C VAL A 152 -0.89 11.40 0.45
N PHE A 153 -1.39 10.16 0.47
CA PHE A 153 -2.81 9.88 0.59
C PHE A 153 -3.37 10.34 1.95
N LEU A 154 -2.67 10.05 3.04
CA LEU A 154 -3.07 10.51 4.37
C LEU A 154 -3.07 12.04 4.45
N ARG A 155 -2.01 12.72 3.98
CA ARG A 155 -1.95 14.19 3.98
C ARG A 155 -3.05 14.81 3.14
N PHE A 156 -3.39 14.21 2.00
CA PHE A 156 -4.53 14.61 1.18
C PHE A 156 -5.85 14.50 1.95
N LEU A 157 -6.11 13.38 2.62
CA LEU A 157 -7.34 13.19 3.40
C LEU A 157 -7.39 14.08 4.64
N GLU A 158 -6.26 14.32 5.31
CA GLU A 158 -6.17 15.09 6.56
C GLU A 158 -6.05 16.61 6.35
N SER A 159 -5.80 17.06 5.11
CA SER A 159 -5.74 18.48 4.77
C SER A 159 -7.02 19.21 5.18
N GLN A 160 -6.84 20.43 5.73
CA GLN A 160 -7.96 21.30 6.10
C GLN A 160 -8.72 21.82 4.88
N ASP A 161 -8.06 21.89 3.72
CA ASP A 161 -8.66 22.31 2.45
C ASP A 161 -9.43 21.17 1.75
N PHE A 162 -9.46 19.98 2.35
CA PHE A 162 -10.13 18.82 1.76
C PHE A 162 -11.66 18.98 1.77
N GLN A 163 -12.27 18.84 0.60
CA GLN A 163 -13.71 18.95 0.38
C GLN A 163 -14.31 17.60 0.00
N ALA A 164 -15.06 17.00 0.91
CA ALA A 164 -15.71 15.70 0.69
C ALA A 164 -16.74 15.73 -0.47
N THR A 165 -17.30 16.89 -0.78
CA THR A 165 -18.24 17.10 -1.90
C THR A 165 -17.61 16.88 -3.27
N ILE A 166 -16.32 17.21 -3.42
CA ILE A 166 -15.52 16.96 -4.62
C ILE A 166 -14.95 15.54 -4.54
N GLY A 167 -14.39 15.17 -3.38
CA GLY A 167 -13.78 13.85 -3.15
C GLY A 167 -14.69 12.67 -3.44
N LYS A 168 -16.00 12.78 -3.19
CA LYS A 168 -16.97 11.69 -3.44
C LYS A 168 -17.14 11.35 -4.93
N ARG A 169 -16.70 12.22 -5.84
CA ARG A 169 -16.74 11.97 -7.30
C ARG A 169 -15.60 11.06 -7.75
N VAL A 170 -14.53 10.97 -6.96
CA VAL A 170 -13.30 10.23 -7.30
C VAL A 170 -13.03 9.05 -6.35
N ILE A 171 -13.51 9.13 -5.09
CA ILE A 171 -13.50 8.04 -4.13
C ILE A 171 -14.90 7.42 -4.12
N ASP A 172 -15.10 6.41 -4.95
CA ASP A 172 -16.36 5.67 -5.09
C ASP A 172 -16.30 4.29 -4.41
N GLN A 173 -17.38 3.51 -4.56
CA GLN A 173 -17.45 2.16 -4.00
C GLN A 173 -16.38 1.23 -4.58
N LYS A 174 -16.01 1.41 -5.86
CA LYS A 174 -14.99 0.61 -6.51
C LYS A 174 -13.62 0.90 -5.91
N PHE A 175 -13.28 2.17 -5.71
CA PHE A 175 -12.05 2.57 -5.04
C PHE A 175 -11.95 1.95 -3.64
N VAL A 176 -13.04 2.02 -2.86
CA VAL A 176 -13.09 1.42 -1.51
C VAL A 176 -12.91 -0.10 -1.55
N LEU A 177 -13.53 -0.79 -2.52
CA LEU A 177 -13.39 -2.23 -2.66
C LEU A 177 -11.93 -2.62 -2.93
N GLN A 178 -11.26 -1.94 -3.88
CA GLN A 178 -9.85 -2.19 -4.18
C GLN A 178 -8.93 -1.84 -3.00
N LEU A 179 -9.29 -0.85 -2.19
CA LEU A 179 -8.56 -0.53 -0.97
C LEU A 179 -8.71 -1.63 0.09
N LEU A 180 -9.91 -2.19 0.23
CA LEU A 180 -10.18 -3.28 1.17
C LEU A 180 -9.46 -4.58 0.79
N GLU A 181 -9.30 -4.85 -0.50
CA GLU A 181 -8.52 -6.01 -0.98
C GLU A 181 -7.05 -5.97 -0.52
N LEU A 182 -6.48 -4.78 -0.33
CA LEU A 182 -5.09 -4.63 0.12
C LEU A 182 -4.89 -4.96 1.61
N PHE A 183 -5.95 -5.07 2.42
CA PHE A 183 -5.82 -5.47 3.83
C PHE A 183 -5.28 -6.89 4.00
N ASP A 184 -5.31 -7.70 2.95
CA ASP A 184 -4.72 -9.03 2.95
C ASP A 184 -3.19 -9.02 2.73
N SER A 185 -2.56 -7.84 2.66
CA SER A 185 -1.10 -7.71 2.54
C SER A 185 -0.39 -8.37 3.73
N GLU A 186 0.66 -9.15 3.47
CA GLU A 186 1.50 -9.75 4.52
C GLU A 186 2.33 -8.69 5.26
N ASP A 187 2.59 -7.54 4.65
CA ASP A 187 3.38 -6.46 5.25
C ASP A 187 2.56 -5.67 6.30
N PRO A 188 2.86 -5.78 7.60
CA PRO A 188 2.10 -5.11 8.66
C PRO A 188 2.16 -3.58 8.54
N ARG A 189 3.22 -3.03 7.94
CA ARG A 189 3.35 -1.58 7.75
C ARG A 189 2.30 -1.09 6.78
N GLU A 190 2.04 -1.84 5.70
CA GLU A 190 1.01 -1.51 4.73
C GLU A 190 -0.38 -1.55 5.37
N ARG A 191 -0.66 -2.59 6.17
CA ARG A 191 -1.94 -2.72 6.87
C ARG A 191 -2.22 -1.58 7.84
N ASP A 192 -1.21 -1.08 8.57
CA ASP A 192 -1.40 0.04 9.49
C ASP A 192 -1.73 1.37 8.77
N PHE A 193 -1.12 1.61 7.60
CA PHE A 193 -1.51 2.73 6.74
C PHE A 193 -2.93 2.56 6.20
N LEU A 194 -3.27 1.37 5.68
CA LEU A 194 -4.60 1.06 5.17
C LEU A 194 -5.67 1.27 6.25
N LYS A 195 -5.40 0.82 7.47
CA LYS A 195 -6.26 1.03 8.65
C LYS A 195 -6.60 2.49 8.83
N THR A 196 -5.56 3.33 8.89
CA THR A 196 -5.70 4.77 9.11
C THR A 196 -6.45 5.43 7.94
N VAL A 197 -6.07 5.11 6.70
CA VAL A 197 -6.72 5.64 5.48
C VAL A 197 -8.20 5.28 5.45
N LEU A 198 -8.55 4.00 5.67
CA LEU A 198 -9.94 3.54 5.63
C LEU A 198 -10.77 4.21 6.74
N HIS A 199 -10.22 4.37 7.93
CA HIS A 199 -10.88 5.10 9.01
C HIS A 199 -11.15 6.57 8.61
N ARG A 200 -10.17 7.28 8.02
CA ARG A 200 -10.37 8.65 7.52
C ARG A 200 -11.45 8.73 6.44
N ILE A 201 -11.48 7.79 5.50
CA ILE A 201 -12.51 7.70 4.46
C ILE A 201 -13.89 7.47 5.12
N TYR A 202 -14.00 6.52 6.04
CA TYR A 202 -15.25 6.23 6.75
C TYR A 202 -15.80 7.45 7.51
N GLY A 203 -14.90 8.20 8.17
CA GLY A 203 -15.24 9.41 8.89
C GLY A 203 -15.80 10.50 7.97
N LYS A 204 -15.11 10.78 6.85
CA LYS A 204 -15.41 11.89 5.92
C LYS A 204 -16.56 11.61 4.96
N PHE A 205 -16.77 10.35 4.57
CA PHE A 205 -17.75 9.97 3.55
C PHE A 205 -18.94 9.21 4.13
N LEU A 206 -19.93 9.96 4.62
CA LEU A 206 -21.18 9.41 5.17
C LEU A 206 -21.87 8.42 4.22
N GLY A 207 -21.89 8.71 2.92
CA GLY A 207 -22.52 7.86 1.89
C GLY A 207 -21.82 6.51 1.65
N LEU A 208 -20.54 6.37 2.05
CA LEU A 208 -19.78 5.12 1.90
C LEU A 208 -19.85 4.24 3.14
N ARG A 209 -20.33 4.75 4.28
CA ARG A 209 -20.30 4.02 5.56
C ARG A 209 -21.04 2.69 5.51
N ALA A 210 -22.26 2.67 4.96
CA ALA A 210 -23.05 1.45 4.84
C ALA A 210 -22.37 0.42 3.94
N PHE A 211 -21.77 0.88 2.83
CA PHE A 211 -21.02 0.03 1.91
C PHE A 211 -19.77 -0.55 2.57
N ILE A 212 -18.96 0.26 3.25
CA ILE A 212 -17.75 -0.19 3.96
C ILE A 212 -18.10 -1.27 4.99
N ARG A 213 -19.10 -1.04 5.84
CA ARG A 213 -19.53 -2.05 6.83
C ARG A 213 -19.98 -3.36 6.18
N LYS A 214 -20.74 -3.26 5.07
CA LYS A 214 -21.18 -4.44 4.33
C LYS A 214 -19.99 -5.22 3.76
N GLN A 215 -19.00 -4.55 3.17
CA GLN A 215 -17.84 -5.22 2.61
C GLN A 215 -16.93 -5.84 3.68
N ILE A 216 -16.71 -5.15 4.81
CA ILE A 216 -15.97 -5.73 5.94
C ILE A 216 -16.69 -6.99 6.46
N ASN A 217 -18.02 -6.95 6.59
CA ASN A 217 -18.79 -8.13 6.99
C ASN A 217 -18.64 -9.29 5.99
N ASN A 218 -18.69 -9.01 4.68
CA ASN A 218 -18.46 -10.03 3.67
C ASN A 218 -17.05 -10.65 3.78
N ILE A 219 -16.02 -9.83 4.05
CA ILE A 219 -14.65 -10.31 4.28
C ILE A 219 -14.61 -11.24 5.50
N PHE A 220 -15.25 -10.86 6.62
CA PHE A 220 -15.30 -11.71 7.81
C PHE A 220 -16.10 -12.99 7.60
N LEU A 221 -17.22 -12.95 6.89
CA LEU A 221 -17.99 -14.16 6.57
C LEU A 221 -17.15 -15.12 5.71
N ARG A 222 -16.47 -14.61 4.68
CA ARG A 222 -15.57 -15.42 3.85
C ARG A 222 -14.42 -16.00 4.68
N PHE A 223 -13.81 -15.19 5.54
CA PHE A 223 -12.75 -15.63 6.44
C PHE A 223 -13.23 -16.77 7.37
N ILE A 224 -14.38 -16.61 8.03
CA ILE A 224 -14.91 -17.57 9.01
C ILE A 224 -15.40 -18.87 8.35
N TYR A 225 -16.05 -18.77 7.18
CA TYR A 225 -16.79 -19.90 6.60
C TYR A 225 -16.14 -20.52 5.36
N GLU A 226 -15.17 -19.86 4.71
CA GLU A 226 -14.61 -20.34 3.44
C GLU A 226 -13.09 -20.52 3.47
N THR A 227 -12.32 -19.50 3.87
CA THR A 227 -10.86 -19.51 3.66
C THR A 227 -10.04 -19.76 4.91
N GLU A 228 -10.55 -19.39 6.10
CA GLU A 228 -9.80 -19.38 7.37
C GLU A 228 -8.47 -18.59 7.33
N HIS A 229 -8.26 -17.81 6.27
CA HIS A 229 -7.06 -17.05 6.01
C HIS A 229 -7.42 -15.65 5.52
N PHE A 230 -6.94 -14.65 6.25
CA PHE A 230 -6.96 -13.22 5.90
C PHE A 230 -6.02 -12.46 6.85
N ASN A 231 -5.03 -11.73 6.32
CA ASN A 231 -3.99 -11.12 7.16
C ASN A 231 -4.46 -9.90 7.96
N GLY A 232 -5.49 -9.19 7.49
CA GLY A 232 -5.91 -7.89 8.02
C GLY A 232 -7.09 -7.91 9.00
N VAL A 233 -7.42 -9.06 9.61
CA VAL A 233 -8.60 -9.17 10.50
C VAL A 233 -8.46 -8.22 11.69
N GLY A 234 -7.29 -8.15 12.32
CA GLY A 234 -7.04 -7.31 13.50
C GLY A 234 -7.27 -5.83 13.22
N GLU A 235 -6.70 -5.33 12.12
CA GLU A 235 -6.82 -3.93 11.73
C GLU A 235 -8.26 -3.56 11.38
N LEU A 236 -9.01 -4.46 10.72
CA LEU A 236 -10.43 -4.24 10.44
C LEU A 236 -11.28 -4.21 11.72
N LEU A 237 -10.95 -5.06 12.70
CA LEU A 237 -11.63 -5.06 14.01
C LEU A 237 -11.34 -3.79 14.80
N GLU A 238 -10.12 -3.24 14.77
CA GLU A 238 -9.81 -1.96 15.39
C GLU A 238 -10.66 -0.81 14.81
N ILE A 239 -10.82 -0.78 13.48
CA ILE A 239 -11.66 0.21 12.80
C ILE A 239 -13.12 0.05 13.23
N LEU A 240 -13.65 -1.17 13.22
CA LEU A 240 -15.02 -1.43 13.66
C LEU A 240 -15.22 -1.07 15.13
N GLY A 241 -14.27 -1.38 16.00
CA GLY A 241 -14.28 -0.99 17.41
C GLY A 241 -14.38 0.52 17.57
N SER A 242 -13.56 1.29 16.82
CA SER A 242 -13.66 2.75 16.80
C SER A 242 -15.02 3.22 16.29
N ILE A 243 -15.57 2.61 15.24
CA ILE A 243 -16.87 2.98 14.66
C ILE A 243 -18.03 2.73 15.65
N ILE A 244 -17.94 1.67 16.44
CA ILE A 244 -18.95 1.28 17.44
C ILE A 244 -18.94 2.24 18.63
N ASN A 245 -17.75 2.65 19.06
CA ASN A 245 -17.59 3.56 20.21
C ASN A 245 -18.10 4.98 19.93
N GLY A 246 -18.21 5.37 18.66
CA GLY A 246 -18.67 6.70 18.22
C GLY A 246 -17.53 7.66 17.97
#